data_AF-A0A075JSL1-F1
#
_entry.id   AF-A0A075JSL1-F1
#
_cell.length_a   1.000
_cell.length_b   1.000
_cell.length_c   1.000
_cell.angle_alpha   90.00
_cell.angle_beta   90.00
_cell.angle_gamma   90.00
#
_symmetry.space_group_name_H-M   'P 1'
#
loop_
_entity.id
_entity.type
_entity.pdbx_description
1 polymer ?
#
loop_
_entity_poly.entity_id
_entity_poly.type
_entity_poly.pdbx_seq_one_letter_code
_entity_poly.pdbx_strand_id
1 'polypeptide(L)'
;MSRVLAAVIAPVLLYVLFVIYGISYRFLTDMPIPRVFSLFGFMLVYIFSLPFYLIVGIPFSIIIDKINGKFRWLSYIIAGYVILILIALVQSFENGNFTIDRESMVAYPLAGFSFFITLKVIETTFKKLYIKYTQ
;
A
#
# COMPACT_ATOMS: atom_id res chain seq x y z
N MET A 1 -10.80 -8.88 -12.20
CA MET A 1 -9.45 -9.29 -12.63
C MET A 1 -8.38 -8.24 -12.30
N SER A 2 -8.52 -6.99 -12.76
CA SER A 2 -7.54 -5.91 -12.53
C SER A 2 -7.18 -5.67 -11.05
N ARG A 3 -8.16 -5.75 -10.14
CA ARG A 3 -7.95 -5.60 -8.69
C ARG A 3 -7.15 -6.72 -8.06
N VAL A 4 -7.33 -7.96 -8.53
CA VAL A 4 -6.57 -9.13 -8.03
C VAL A 4 -5.13 -9.02 -8.49
N LEU A 5 -4.90 -8.70 -9.77
CA LEU A 5 -3.55 -8.43 -10.29
C LEU A 5 -2.89 -7.26 -9.56
N ALA A 6 -3.66 -6.21 -9.25
CA ALA A 6 -3.18 -5.09 -8.46
C ALA A 6 -2.76 -5.52 -7.05
N ALA A 7 -3.55 -6.36 -6.38
CA ALA A 7 -3.23 -6.90 -5.06
C ALA A 7 -1.95 -7.74 -5.06
N VAL A 8 -1.71 -8.52 -6.12
CA VAL A 8 -0.50 -9.36 -6.25
C VAL A 8 0.75 -8.52 -6.52
N ILE A 9 0.64 -7.45 -7.30
CA ILE A 9 1.79 -6.61 -7.70
C ILE A 9 2.07 -5.48 -6.70
N ALA A 10 1.05 -4.99 -5.98
CA ALA A 10 1.17 -3.86 -5.03
C ALA A 10 2.25 -4.05 -3.95
N PRO A 11 2.48 -5.25 -3.37
CA PRO A 11 3.59 -5.47 -2.45
C PRO A 11 4.97 -5.12 -3.03
N VAL A 12 5.17 -5.36 -4.33
CA VAL A 12 6.43 -5.04 -5.02
C VAL A 12 6.61 -3.52 -5.09
N LEU A 13 5.55 -2.80 -5.46
CA LEU A 13 5.60 -1.34 -5.51
C LEU A 13 5.76 -0.74 -4.10
N LEU A 14 5.10 -1.32 -3.09
CA LEU A 14 5.26 -0.91 -1.70
C LEU A 14 6.72 -1.02 -1.25
N TYR A 15 7.38 -2.15 -1.57
CA TYR A 15 8.79 -2.35 -1.26
C TYR A 15 9.67 -1.29 -1.94
N VAL A 16 9.43 -0.99 -3.23
CA VAL A 16 10.17 0.07 -3.94
C VAL A 16 9.97 1.43 -3.25
N LEU A 17 8.75 1.76 -2.84
CA LEU A 17 8.46 3.01 -2.11
C LEU A 17 9.17 3.04 -0.75
N PHE A 18 9.24 1.92 -0.03
CA PHE A 18 10.03 1.83 1.19
C PHE A 18 11.51 2.06 0.92
N VAL A 19 12.08 1.47 -0.15
CA VAL A 19 13.48 1.67 -0.51
C VAL A 19 13.77 3.15 -0.77
N ILE A 20 12.90 3.81 -1.53
CA ILE A 20 12.99 5.25 -1.79
C ILE A 20 12.95 6.02 -0.47
N TYR A 21 11.97 5.72 0.40
CA TYR A 21 11.84 6.35 1.71
C TYR A 21 13.10 6.15 2.58
N GLY A 22 13.65 4.93 2.63
CA GLY A 22 14.84 4.61 3.41
C GLY A 22 16.10 5.33 2.91
N ILE A 23 16.27 5.42 1.59
CA ILE A 23 17.38 6.17 0.97
C ILE A 23 17.25 7.65 1.32
N SER A 24 16.06 8.24 1.15
CA SER A 24 15.80 9.63 1.50
C SER A 24 16.01 9.90 2.99
N TYR A 25 15.55 9.00 3.85
CA TYR A 25 15.70 9.13 5.30
C TYR A 25 17.17 9.11 5.72
N ARG A 26 17.97 8.20 5.17
CA ARG A 26 19.42 8.17 5.42
C ARG A 26 20.09 9.46 4.96
N PHE A 27 19.74 9.96 3.77
CA PHE A 27 20.34 11.19 3.24
C PHE A 27 20.05 12.41 4.14
N LEU A 28 18.91 12.43 4.84
CA LEU A 28 18.51 13.54 5.70
C LEU A 28 18.97 13.41 7.15
N THR A 29 19.28 12.20 7.63
CA THR A 29 19.50 11.94 9.07
C THR A 29 20.82 11.25 9.39
N ASP A 30 21.57 10.83 8.37
CA ASP A 30 22.79 10.02 8.48
C ASP A 30 22.63 8.70 9.25
N MET A 31 21.39 8.28 9.53
CA MET A 31 21.11 7.01 10.19
C MET A 31 21.32 5.81 9.24
N PRO A 32 21.74 4.65 9.77
CA PRO A 32 21.95 3.46 8.97
C PRO A 32 20.65 2.95 8.33
N ILE A 33 20.78 2.40 7.12
CA ILE A 33 19.68 1.81 6.34
C ILE A 33 19.13 0.55 7.07
N PRO A 34 17.85 0.50 7.45
CA PRO A 34 17.21 -0.69 8.02
C PRO A 34 17.42 -1.97 7.21
N ARG A 35 17.49 -3.14 7.87
CA ARG A 35 17.61 -4.46 7.21
C ARG A 35 16.44 -4.80 6.26
N VAL A 36 15.34 -4.05 6.36
CA VAL A 36 14.18 -4.13 5.46
C VAL A 36 14.57 -3.91 3.99
N PHE A 37 15.72 -3.30 3.70
CA PHE A 37 16.18 -3.02 2.32
C PHE A 37 17.01 -4.14 1.67
N SER A 38 17.00 -5.34 2.27
CA SER A 38 17.63 -6.54 1.72
C SER A 38 16.64 -7.41 0.95
N LEU A 39 17.13 -8.39 0.18
CA LEU A 39 16.28 -9.40 -0.48
C LEU A 39 15.38 -10.15 0.51
N PHE A 40 15.89 -10.38 1.73
CA PHE A 40 15.09 -10.94 2.82
C PHE A 40 13.99 -9.97 3.27
N GLY A 41 14.29 -8.68 3.37
CA GLY A 41 13.30 -7.64 3.64
C GLY A 41 12.22 -7.53 2.57
N PHE A 42 12.56 -7.70 1.28
CA PHE A 42 11.59 -7.81 0.20
C PHE A 42 10.62 -8.97 0.42
N MET A 43 11.13 -10.17 0.72
CA MET A 43 10.29 -11.34 0.97
C MET A 43 9.34 -11.11 2.14
N LEU A 44 9.82 -10.49 3.24
CA LEU A 44 8.98 -10.16 4.38
C LEU A 44 7.85 -9.20 3.98
N VAL A 45 8.17 -8.07 3.34
CA VAL A 45 7.16 -7.11 2.89
C VAL A 45 6.16 -7.79 1.97
N TYR A 46 6.62 -8.62 1.04
CA TYR A 46 5.74 -9.33 0.12
C TYR A 46 4.78 -10.28 0.83
N ILE A 47 5.30 -11.20 1.65
CA ILE A 47 4.53 -12.23 2.32
C ILE A 47 3.52 -11.63 3.30
N PHE A 48 3.90 -10.61 4.07
CA PHE A 48 3.02 -10.00 5.06
C PHE A 48 2.02 -9.02 4.46
N SER A 49 2.35 -8.28 3.39
CA SER A 49 1.40 -7.32 2.81
C SER A 49 0.42 -7.93 1.82
N LEU A 50 0.79 -9.02 1.11
CA LEU A 50 -0.08 -9.69 0.14
C LEU A 50 -1.47 -10.08 0.70
N PRO A 51 -1.59 -10.77 1.85
CA PRO A 51 -2.91 -11.13 2.39
C PRO A 51 -3.73 -9.89 2.73
N PHE A 52 -3.10 -8.81 3.23
CA PHE A 52 -3.79 -7.55 3.49
C PHE A 52 -4.32 -6.91 2.21
N TYR A 53 -3.56 -6.92 1.11
CA TYR A 53 -4.06 -6.40 -0.16
C TYR A 53 -5.23 -7.21 -0.71
N LEU A 54 -5.21 -8.53 -0.53
CA LEU A 54 -6.29 -9.40 -0.98
C LEU A 54 -7.56 -9.23 -0.15
N ILE A 55 -7.42 -9.21 1.19
CA ILE A 55 -8.56 -9.21 2.13
C ILE A 55 -9.10 -7.80 2.35
N VAL A 56 -8.23 -6.79 2.44
CA VAL A 56 -8.62 -5.40 2.76
C VAL A 56 -8.58 -4.53 1.52
N GLY A 57 -7.48 -4.59 0.75
CA GLY A 57 -7.27 -3.73 -0.42
C GLY A 57 -8.36 -3.88 -1.49
N ILE A 58 -8.74 -5.12 -1.82
CA ILE A 58 -9.78 -5.39 -2.82
C ILE A 58 -11.16 -4.86 -2.38
N PRO A 59 -11.71 -5.19 -1.19
CA PRO A 59 -13.00 -4.63 -0.77
C PRO A 59 -13.00 -3.11 -0.68
N PHE A 60 -11.95 -2.50 -0.10
CA PHE A 60 -11.85 -1.04 -0.01
C PHE A 60 -11.83 -0.38 -1.38
N SER A 61 -11.16 -0.99 -2.37
CA SER A 61 -11.15 -0.46 -3.74
C SER A 61 -12.55 -0.37 -4.34
N ILE A 62 -13.42 -1.35 -4.06
CA ILE A 62 -14.81 -1.37 -4.55
C ILE A 62 -15.62 -0.25 -3.87
N ILE A 63 -15.41 -0.04 -2.57
CA ILE A 63 -16.08 1.01 -1.80
C ILE A 63 -15.66 2.39 -2.31
N ILE A 64 -14.34 2.62 -2.46
CA ILE A 64 -13.77 3.89 -2.93
C ILE A 64 -14.32 4.24 -4.32
N ASP A 65 -14.42 3.25 -5.21
CA ASP A 65 -14.94 3.45 -6.56
C ASP A 65 -16.40 3.89 -6.60
N LYS A 66 -17.20 3.50 -5.58
CA LYS A 66 -18.59 3.94 -5.45
C LYS A 66 -18.72 5.34 -4.87
N ILE A 67 -17.81 5.75 -3.99
CA ILE A 67 -17.92 7.02 -3.26
C ILE A 67 -17.32 8.18 -4.07
N ASN A 68 -16.16 8.00 -4.69
CA ASN A 68 -15.43 9.14 -5.24
C ASN A 68 -14.63 8.79 -6.51
N GLY A 69 -15.10 9.28 -7.67
CA GLY A 69 -14.42 9.05 -8.95
C GLY A 69 -13.23 9.97 -9.21
N LYS A 70 -13.20 11.18 -8.63
CA LYS A 70 -12.28 12.26 -9.05
C LYS A 70 -10.95 12.26 -8.28
N PHE A 71 -10.98 11.99 -6.98
CA PHE A 71 -9.79 11.99 -6.10
C PHE A 71 -9.52 10.61 -5.48
N ARG A 72 -9.67 9.54 -6.27
CA ARG A 72 -9.49 8.14 -5.81
C ARG A 72 -8.19 7.96 -5.03
N TRP A 73 -7.08 8.53 -5.50
CA TRP A 73 -5.75 8.39 -4.87
C TRP A 73 -5.72 8.83 -3.41
N LEU A 74 -6.37 9.95 -3.07
CA LEU A 74 -6.49 10.42 -1.68
C LEU A 74 -7.30 9.43 -0.83
N SER A 75 -8.39 8.91 -1.38
CA SER A 75 -9.23 7.93 -0.67
C SER A 75 -8.46 6.65 -0.32
N TYR A 76 -7.53 6.20 -1.16
CA TYR A 76 -6.66 5.06 -0.83
C TYR A 76 -5.64 5.38 0.27
N ILE A 77 -5.06 6.59 0.27
CA ILE A 77 -4.16 7.05 1.34
C ILE A 77 -4.92 7.11 2.68
N ILE A 78 -6.12 7.70 2.67
CA ILE A 78 -6.99 7.81 3.85
C ILE A 78 -7.40 6.43 4.34
N ALA A 79 -7.72 5.49 3.44
CA ALA A 79 -8.02 4.11 3.82
C ALA A 79 -6.84 3.46 4.58
N GLY A 80 -5.59 3.73 4.16
CA GLY A 80 -4.39 3.33 4.89
C GLY A 80 -4.37 3.86 6.33
N TYR A 81 -4.61 5.17 6.51
CA TYR A 81 -4.70 5.76 7.85
C TYR A 81 -5.82 5.18 8.70
N VAL A 82 -6.99 4.90 8.12
CA VAL A 82 -8.12 4.28 8.82
C VAL A 82 -7.73 2.91 9.35
N ILE A 83 -7.05 2.08 8.55
CA ILE A 83 -6.56 0.77 8.98
C ILE A 83 -5.52 0.90 10.10
N LEU A 84 -4.60 1.85 10.01
CA LEU A 84 -3.63 2.11 11.08
C LEU A 84 -4.33 2.45 12.41
N ILE A 85 -5.32 3.34 12.38
CA ILE A 85 -6.09 3.71 13.57
C ILE A 85 -6.84 2.51 14.14
N LEU A 86 -7.47 1.69 13.29
CA LEU A 86 -8.17 0.48 13.73
C LEU A 86 -7.22 -0.50 14.43
N ILE A 87 -6.03 -0.73 13.88
CA ILE A 87 -5.02 -1.61 14.48
C ILE A 87 -4.55 -1.05 15.81
N ALA A 88 -4.25 0.25 15.88
CA ALA A 88 -3.84 0.91 17.11
C ALA A 88 -4.93 0.86 18.20
N LEU A 89 -6.20 0.99 17.82
CA LEU A 89 -7.33 0.84 18.75
C LEU A 89 -7.42 -0.59 19.28
N VAL A 90 -7.34 -1.60 18.40
CA VAL A 90 -7.35 -3.03 18.82
C VAL A 90 -6.22 -3.29 19.80
N GLN A 91 -5.00 -2.84 19.49
CA GLN A 91 -3.84 -2.99 20.39
C GLN A 91 -4.05 -2.26 21.72
N SER A 92 -4.69 -1.09 21.71
CA SER A 92 -5.01 -0.35 22.93
C SER A 92 -6.03 -1.08 23.81
N PHE A 93 -7.00 -1.79 23.24
CA PHE A 93 -7.95 -2.60 24.00
C PHE A 93 -7.29 -3.87 24.58
N GLU A 94 -6.34 -4.46 23.85
CA GLU A 94 -5.65 -5.68 24.29
C GLU A 94 -4.55 -5.41 25.33
N ASN A 95 -3.76 -4.35 25.13
CA ASN A 95 -2.54 -4.11 25.89
C ASN A 95 -2.58 -2.83 26.74
N GLY A 96 -3.69 -2.07 26.71
CA GLY A 96 -3.86 -0.83 27.47
C GLY A 96 -3.02 0.36 27.00
N ASN A 97 -2.24 0.20 25.92
CA ASN A 97 -1.34 1.22 25.39
C ASN A 97 -1.73 1.60 23.96
N PHE A 98 -1.95 2.89 23.74
CA PHE A 98 -2.11 3.45 22.40
C PHE A 98 -0.77 3.99 21.92
N THR A 99 -0.09 3.22 21.05
CA THR A 99 1.18 3.64 20.44
C THR A 99 1.07 3.56 18.94
N ILE A 100 1.32 4.69 18.26
CA ILE A 100 1.52 4.75 16.83
C ILE A 100 2.95 5.21 16.59
N ASP A 101 3.79 4.32 16.07
CA ASP A 101 5.16 4.64 15.69
C ASP A 101 5.20 5.40 14.35
N ARG A 102 6.30 6.13 14.14
CA ARG A 102 6.48 7.00 12.97
C ARG A 102 6.53 6.19 11.67
N GLU A 103 7.12 5.01 11.72
CA GLU A 103 7.27 4.10 10.59
C GLU A 103 5.90 3.62 10.12
N SER A 104 5.01 3.25 11.05
CA SER A 104 3.61 2.89 10.78
C SER A 104 2.81 4.06 10.19
N MET A 105 3.02 5.30 10.68
CA MET A 105 2.36 6.49 10.09
C MET A 105 2.71 6.72 8.62
N VAL A 106 3.83 6.19 8.15
CA VAL A 106 4.27 6.28 6.76
C VAL A 106 3.90 5.02 5.98
N ALA A 107 4.04 3.85 6.60
CA ALA A 107 3.88 2.55 5.95
C ALA A 107 2.44 2.28 5.48
N TYR A 108 1.45 2.51 6.33
CA TYR A 108 0.05 2.20 6.00
C TYR A 108 -0.53 3.11 4.90
N PRO A 109 -0.30 4.43 4.91
CA PRO A 109 -0.72 5.29 3.80
C PRO A 109 0.01 4.97 2.48
N LEU A 110 1.31 4.66 2.55
CA LEU A 110 2.07 4.19 1.38
C LEU A 110 1.52 2.87 0.82
N ALA A 111 1.06 1.97 1.69
CA ALA A 111 0.42 0.73 1.27
C ALA A 111 -0.87 1.00 0.49
N GLY A 112 -1.71 1.93 0.95
CA GLY A 112 -2.90 2.35 0.19
C GLY A 112 -2.52 2.98 -1.16
N PHE A 113 -1.54 3.88 -1.15
CA PHE A 113 -1.07 4.56 -2.35
C PHE A 113 -0.47 3.62 -3.40
N SER A 114 0.33 2.63 -2.98
CA SER A 114 0.93 1.65 -3.88
C SER A 114 -0.15 0.79 -4.56
N PHE A 115 -1.20 0.40 -3.82
CA PHE A 115 -2.32 -0.30 -4.41
C PHE A 115 -3.04 0.54 -5.46
N PHE A 116 -3.28 1.83 -5.17
CA PHE A 116 -3.88 2.75 -6.13
C PHE A 116 -3.07 2.86 -7.42
N ILE A 117 -1.76 3.12 -7.33
CA ILE A 117 -0.88 3.23 -8.50
C ILE A 117 -0.94 1.94 -9.31
N THR A 118 -0.77 0.80 -8.64
CA THR A 118 -0.75 -0.51 -9.29
C THR A 118 -2.06 -0.79 -10.01
N LEU A 119 -3.20 -0.53 -9.34
CA LEU A 119 -4.52 -0.68 -9.93
C LEU A 119 -4.68 0.22 -11.16
N LYS A 120 -4.25 1.49 -11.07
CA LYS A 120 -4.38 2.45 -12.18
C LYS A 120 -3.53 2.07 -13.38
N VAL A 121 -2.31 1.60 -13.16
CA VAL A 121 -1.41 1.11 -14.22
C VAL A 121 -2.06 -0.07 -14.93
N ILE A 122 -2.55 -1.05 -14.17
CA ILE A 122 -3.20 -2.24 -14.71
C ILE A 122 -4.46 -1.88 -15.51
N GLU A 123 -5.36 -1.07 -14.94
CA GLU A 123 -6.57 -0.59 -15.63
C GLU A 123 -6.22 0.11 -16.96
N THR A 124 -5.18 0.94 -16.97
CA THR A 124 -4.76 1.69 -18.16
C THR A 124 -4.16 0.77 -19.22
N THR A 125 -3.32 -0.19 -18.82
CA THR A 125 -2.70 -1.16 -19.73
C THR A 125 -3.74 -2.06 -20.38
N PHE A 126 -4.68 -2.61 -19.60
CA PHE A 126 -5.77 -3.42 -20.14
C PHE A 126 -6.68 -2.62 -21.09
N LYS A 127 -7.00 -1.36 -20.75
CA LYS A 127 -7.78 -0.50 -21.64
C LYS A 127 -7.08 -0.28 -22.98
N LYS A 128 -5.76 -0.04 -22.98
CA LYS A 128 -4.97 0.13 -24.21
C LYS A 128 -4.93 -1.15 -25.05
N LEU A 129 -4.74 -2.31 -24.42
CA LEU A 129 -4.73 -3.60 -25.11
C LEU A 129 -6.09 -3.91 -25.74
N TYR A 130 -7.18 -3.65 -25.01
CA TYR A 130 -8.53 -3.87 -25.55
C TYR A 130 -8.80 -3.03 -26.80
N ILE A 131 -8.43 -1.76 -26.80
CA ILE A 131 -8.59 -0.89 -27.98
C ILE A 131 -7.76 -1.40 -29.16
N LYS A 132 -6.52 -1.87 -28.92
CA LYS A 132 -5.60 -2.32 -29.96
C LYS A 132 -6.03 -3.64 -30.66
N TYR A 133 -6.74 -4.52 -29.96
CA TYR A 133 -7.12 -5.85 -30.48
C TYR A 133 -8.60 -5.97 -30.87
N THR A 134 -9.41 -4.92 -30.65
CA THR A 134 -10.85 -4.91 -31.00
C THR A 134 -11.20 -3.88 -32.09
N GLN A 135 -10.25 -3.03 -32.47
CA GLN A 135 -10.30 -2.21 -33.69
C GLN A 135 -9.40 -2.82 -34.76
#